data_AF-A0A0B2VJ81-F1
#
_entry.id   AF-A0A0B2VJ81-F1
#
_cell.length_a   1.000
_cell.length_b   1.000
_cell.length_c   1.000
_cell.angle_alpha   90.00
_cell.angle_beta   90.00
_cell.angle_gamma   90.00
#
_symmetry.space_group_name_H-M   'P 1'
#
loop_
_entity.id
_entity.type
_entity.pdbx_description
1 polymer ?
#
loop_
_entity_poly.entity_id
_entity_poly.type
_entity_poly.pdbx_seq_one_letter_code
_entity_poly.pdbx_strand_id
1 'polypeptide(L)'
;MKQTNALERHGAAAFLQFIDTTTSGATCAEYRRDHNYDLPTYPIHAAPCYICAAEWKFRQRNNAIGIEEDTKLYDDDEKCCAATVVRDVEETLETMNPAQWENTAINGELLKQDTDRLLDGAETMSMSMLDYKRQLDALEGKWRKYRAQQDFNKWAALRHWLRIPGIRRRIETVEKDIRGETSRRSRRLQERIRKAEKLMEQTKNKLRDIYAIYHREGKSRFSECNLKRRIAVAIQRKNTHLQKSVRQTTAFHKFKQQTIGKAFRRGKSY
;
A
#
# COMPACT_ATOMS: atom_id res chain seq x y z
N MET A 1 -14.67 15.64 24.44
CA MET A 1 -14.15 15.00 23.21
C MET A 1 -12.99 14.04 23.54
N LYS A 2 -13.24 12.89 24.17
CA LYS A 2 -12.24 11.80 24.33
C LYS A 2 -12.99 10.49 24.60
N GLN A 3 -13.48 9.82 23.55
CA GLN A 3 -14.00 8.45 23.68
C GLN A 3 -14.09 7.65 22.35
N THR A 4 -13.24 7.94 21.36
CA THR A 4 -13.15 7.15 20.10
C THR A 4 -12.00 6.13 20.07
N ASN A 5 -11.17 6.04 21.11
CA ASN A 5 -9.85 5.38 21.03
C ASN A 5 -9.81 3.85 21.28
N ALA A 6 -10.90 3.19 21.66
CA ALA A 6 -10.87 1.76 22.00
C ALA A 6 -11.26 0.84 20.83
N LEU A 7 -12.38 1.12 20.14
CA LEU A 7 -12.84 0.32 18.99
C LEU A 7 -11.91 0.45 17.77
N GLU A 8 -11.29 1.62 17.56
CA GLU A 8 -10.31 1.81 16.48
C GLU A 8 -9.06 0.96 16.66
N ARG A 9 -8.64 0.72 17.92
CA ARG A 9 -7.47 -0.11 18.23
C ARG A 9 -7.75 -1.60 18.03
N HIS A 10 -8.94 -2.08 18.39
CA HIS A 10 -9.31 -3.49 18.17
C HIS A 10 -9.54 -3.81 16.69
N GLY A 11 -10.16 -2.90 15.92
CA GLY A 11 -10.31 -3.06 14.46
C GLY A 11 -8.98 -2.97 13.71
N ALA A 12 -8.07 -2.08 14.13
CA ALA A 12 -6.72 -2.00 13.59
C ALA A 12 -5.87 -3.23 13.96
N ALA A 13 -5.99 -3.76 15.19
CA ALA A 13 -5.27 -4.96 15.61
C ALA A 13 -5.75 -6.24 14.87
N ALA A 14 -7.07 -6.39 14.69
CA ALA A 14 -7.63 -7.51 13.91
C ALA A 14 -7.27 -7.42 12.43
N PHE A 15 -7.12 -6.20 11.88
CA PHE A 15 -6.63 -6.01 10.52
C PHE A 15 -5.12 -6.17 10.39
N LEU A 16 -4.33 -5.74 11.37
CA LEU A 16 -2.90 -6.06 11.44
C LEU A 16 -2.70 -7.56 11.54
N GLN A 17 -3.57 -8.30 12.24
CA GLN A 17 -3.60 -9.77 12.20
C GLN A 17 -4.10 -10.35 10.86
N PHE A 18 -5.01 -9.68 10.14
CA PHE A 18 -5.42 -10.08 8.77
C PHE A 18 -4.31 -9.84 7.73
N ILE A 19 -3.58 -8.73 7.84
CA ILE A 19 -2.36 -8.46 7.09
C ILE A 19 -1.30 -9.47 7.52
N ASP A 20 -1.01 -9.63 8.80
CA ASP A 20 -0.01 -10.58 9.30
C ASP A 20 -0.37 -12.04 8.98
N THR A 21 -1.63 -12.44 8.81
CA THR A 21 -1.95 -13.80 8.30
C THR A 21 -1.90 -13.90 6.77
N THR A 22 -1.78 -12.78 6.06
CA THR A 22 -1.55 -12.72 4.60
C THR A 22 -0.12 -12.31 4.22
N THR A 23 0.69 -11.81 5.17
CA THR A 23 2.08 -11.39 4.97
C THR A 23 3.06 -11.84 6.05
N SER A 24 2.64 -12.24 7.25
CA SER A 24 3.52 -12.79 8.29
C SER A 24 3.49 -14.32 8.24
N GLY A 25 4.64 -14.90 7.93
CA GLY A 25 4.83 -16.34 7.75
C GLY A 25 5.48 -16.64 6.40
N ALA A 26 5.13 -15.89 5.35
CA ALA A 26 5.73 -16.11 4.05
C ALA A 26 7.15 -15.53 4.00
N THR A 27 8.16 -16.41 4.06
CA THR A 27 9.47 -16.08 3.51
C THR A 27 9.28 -15.56 2.07
N CYS A 28 10.20 -14.74 1.55
CA CYS A 28 10.09 -14.16 0.20
C CYS A 28 9.83 -15.20 -0.93
N ALA A 29 10.00 -16.50 -0.65
CA ALA A 29 9.70 -17.61 -1.55
C ALA A 29 8.21 -18.05 -1.54
N GLU A 30 7.48 -17.89 -0.43
CA GLU A 30 6.08 -18.34 -0.28
C GLU A 30 5.08 -17.34 -0.89
N TYR A 31 5.41 -16.04 -0.90
CA TYR A 31 4.56 -14.99 -1.49
C TYR A 31 4.31 -15.17 -2.99
N ARG A 32 5.11 -15.99 -3.68
CA ARG A 32 4.96 -16.29 -5.11
C ARG A 32 4.01 -17.47 -5.40
N ARG A 33 3.76 -18.36 -4.44
CA ARG A 33 2.93 -19.57 -4.66
C ARG A 33 1.45 -19.34 -4.37
N ASP A 34 1.11 -18.55 -3.37
CA ASP A 34 -0.28 -18.48 -2.90
C ASP A 34 -1.24 -17.69 -3.78
N HIS A 35 -0.80 -17.10 -4.90
CA HIS A 35 -1.63 -16.14 -5.67
C HIS A 35 -1.79 -16.48 -7.15
N ASN A 36 -1.57 -17.73 -7.55
CA ASN A 36 -2.16 -18.27 -8.78
C ASN A 36 -3.59 -18.75 -8.44
N TYR A 37 -4.56 -17.86 -8.57
CA TYR A 37 -5.97 -18.26 -8.55
C TYR A 37 -6.63 -17.81 -9.83
N ASP A 38 -7.07 -18.79 -10.60
CA ASP A 38 -8.06 -18.66 -11.67
C ASP A 38 -9.27 -17.91 -11.11
N LEU A 39 -9.39 -16.65 -11.51
CA LEU A 39 -10.59 -15.85 -11.28
C LEU A 39 -11.71 -16.43 -12.16
N PRO A 40 -12.96 -16.57 -11.65
CA PRO A 40 -14.09 -16.86 -12.51
C PRO A 40 -14.17 -15.79 -13.60
N THR A 41 -14.18 -16.23 -14.85
CA THR A 41 -14.27 -15.37 -16.04
C THR A 41 -15.61 -14.63 -16.03
N TYR A 42 -15.60 -13.38 -15.56
CA TYR A 42 -16.64 -12.41 -15.88
C TYR A 42 -16.30 -11.72 -17.21
N PRO A 43 -17.27 -11.48 -18.10
CA PRO A 43 -17.00 -11.03 -19.45
C PRO A 43 -16.46 -9.59 -19.48
N ILE A 44 -15.26 -9.47 -20.04
CA ILE A 44 -14.69 -8.43 -20.94
C ILE A 44 -15.04 -6.95 -20.61
N HIS A 45 -13.99 -6.20 -20.20
CA HIS A 45 -13.88 -4.73 -20.03
C HIS A 45 -14.04 -4.11 -18.61
N ALA A 46 -13.43 -4.68 -17.58
CA ALA A 46 -13.16 -3.92 -16.35
C ALA A 46 -11.80 -4.28 -15.76
N ALA A 47 -10.98 -3.28 -15.42
CA ALA A 47 -9.78 -3.50 -14.63
C ALA A 47 -10.14 -4.26 -13.34
N PRO A 48 -9.28 -5.17 -12.85
CA PRO A 48 -9.61 -5.97 -11.67
C PRO A 48 -9.90 -5.06 -10.46
N CYS A 49 -11.08 -5.23 -9.86
CA CYS A 49 -11.48 -4.49 -8.67
C CYS A 49 -10.79 -5.08 -7.43
N TYR A 50 -9.57 -4.61 -7.14
CA TYR A 50 -8.78 -5.07 -5.99
C TYR A 50 -9.51 -4.94 -4.66
N ILE A 51 -10.23 -3.83 -4.46
CA ILE A 51 -11.00 -3.59 -3.24
C ILE A 51 -12.21 -4.53 -3.11
N CYS A 52 -12.86 -4.90 -4.23
CA CYS A 52 -13.96 -5.86 -4.24
C CYS A 52 -13.48 -7.26 -3.83
N ALA A 53 -12.32 -7.69 -4.33
CA ALA A 53 -11.71 -8.96 -3.92
C ALA A 53 -11.33 -8.96 -2.43
N ALA A 54 -10.86 -7.82 -1.92
CA ALA A 54 -10.54 -7.65 -0.51
C ALA A 54 -11.80 -7.67 0.37
N GLU A 55 -12.89 -7.01 -0.06
CA GLU A 55 -14.20 -7.08 0.58
C GLU A 55 -14.70 -8.53 0.68
N TRP A 56 -14.65 -9.28 -0.43
CA TRP A 56 -15.09 -10.68 -0.43
C TRP A 56 -14.31 -11.51 0.60
N LYS A 57 -12.98 -11.38 0.63
CA LYS A 57 -12.13 -12.05 1.62
C LYS A 57 -12.45 -11.63 3.05
N PHE A 58 -12.72 -10.34 3.27
CA PHE A 58 -13.08 -9.81 4.57
C PHE A 58 -14.40 -10.42 5.06
N ARG A 59 -15.43 -10.44 4.20
CA ARG A 59 -16.74 -11.02 4.54
C ARG A 59 -16.62 -12.49 4.89
N GLN A 60 -15.92 -13.29 4.06
CA GLN A 60 -15.71 -14.72 4.31
C GLN A 60 -15.11 -15.03 5.69
N ARG A 61 -14.20 -14.19 6.19
CA ARG A 61 -13.56 -14.38 7.49
C ARG A 61 -14.34 -13.79 8.67
N ASN A 62 -15.16 -12.78 8.44
CA ASN A 62 -15.83 -11.98 9.48
C ASN A 62 -17.36 -11.96 9.33
N ASN A 63 -17.96 -13.10 8.96
CA ASN A 63 -19.40 -13.23 8.66
C ASN A 63 -20.37 -12.64 9.72
N ALA A 64 -19.94 -12.47 10.97
CA ALA A 64 -20.80 -11.98 12.07
C ALA A 64 -20.74 -10.45 12.32
N ILE A 65 -19.62 -9.77 12.03
CA ILE A 65 -19.37 -8.41 12.57
C ILE A 65 -20.06 -7.31 11.76
N GLY A 66 -20.33 -7.54 10.46
CA GLY A 66 -20.92 -6.52 9.59
C GLY A 66 -22.45 -6.40 9.63
N ILE A 67 -23.16 -7.33 10.26
CA ILE A 67 -24.63 -7.34 10.26
C ILE A 67 -25.17 -6.57 11.47
N GLU A 68 -24.63 -6.75 12.67
CA GLU A 68 -25.21 -6.16 13.89
C GLU A 68 -25.13 -4.62 13.94
N GLU A 69 -24.00 -4.01 13.57
CA GLU A 69 -23.83 -2.54 13.61
C GLU A 69 -24.72 -1.84 12.57
N ASP A 70 -24.79 -2.41 11.37
CA ASP A 70 -25.66 -1.90 10.31
C ASP A 70 -27.15 -2.10 10.63
N THR A 71 -27.51 -3.15 11.38
CA THR A 71 -28.90 -3.39 11.80
C THR A 71 -29.33 -2.39 12.88
N LYS A 72 -28.46 -2.10 13.85
CA LYS A 72 -28.78 -1.10 14.90
C LYS A 72 -28.97 0.31 14.35
N LEU A 73 -28.10 0.74 13.42
CA LEU A 73 -28.25 2.05 12.78
C LEU A 73 -29.54 2.13 11.96
N TYR A 74 -29.92 1.03 11.30
CA TYR A 74 -31.15 0.95 10.54
C TYR A 74 -32.41 1.03 11.42
N ASP A 75 -32.42 0.33 12.56
CA ASP A 75 -33.54 0.34 13.52
C ASP A 75 -33.73 1.72 14.19
N ASP A 76 -32.65 2.47 14.37
CA ASP A 76 -32.69 3.85 14.88
C ASP A 76 -33.14 4.85 13.81
N ASP A 77 -32.79 4.61 12.53
CA ASP A 77 -33.21 5.45 11.41
C ASP A 77 -34.72 5.36 11.14
N GLU A 78 -35.33 4.18 11.32
CA GLU A 78 -36.79 3.98 11.16
C GLU A 78 -37.61 4.84 12.12
N LYS A 79 -37.02 5.24 13.26
CA LYS A 79 -37.63 6.14 14.26
C LYS A 79 -37.29 7.61 14.02
N CYS A 80 -36.35 7.91 13.12
CA CYS A 80 -35.80 9.24 12.88
C CYS A 80 -36.45 9.90 11.67
N CYS A 81 -36.51 11.23 11.67
CA CYS A 81 -37.07 11.93 10.51
C CYS A 81 -36.13 11.83 9.29
N ALA A 82 -36.69 11.55 8.11
CA ALA A 82 -35.96 11.40 6.85
C ALA A 82 -34.93 12.51 6.54
N ALA A 83 -35.22 13.75 6.93
CA ALA A 83 -34.31 14.88 6.71
C ALA A 83 -33.01 14.80 7.56
N THR A 84 -33.09 14.21 8.76
CA THR A 84 -31.93 13.94 9.63
C THR A 84 -31.11 12.81 9.05
N VAL A 85 -31.75 11.71 8.65
CA VAL A 85 -31.07 10.56 8.03
C VAL A 85 -30.25 11.00 6.80
N VAL A 86 -30.84 11.81 5.91
CA VAL A 86 -30.11 12.34 4.73
C VAL A 86 -28.93 13.24 5.13
N ARG A 87 -29.06 14.06 6.19
CA ARG A 87 -27.95 14.89 6.68
C ARG A 87 -26.81 14.02 7.21
N ASP A 88 -27.13 13.00 8.00
CA ASP A 88 -26.14 12.10 8.60
C ASP A 88 -25.43 11.27 7.52
N VAL A 89 -26.15 10.88 6.46
CA VAL A 89 -25.57 10.27 5.25
C VAL A 89 -24.60 11.22 4.56
N GLU A 90 -24.99 12.48 4.33
CA GLU A 90 -24.12 13.49 3.72
C GLU A 90 -22.84 13.69 4.54
N GLU A 91 -22.95 13.87 5.86
CA GLU A 91 -21.81 14.02 6.77
C GLU A 91 -20.90 12.77 6.77
N THR A 92 -21.51 11.58 6.78
CA THR A 92 -20.75 10.33 6.70
C THR A 92 -19.96 10.26 5.39
N LEU A 93 -20.59 10.58 4.26
CA LEU A 93 -19.94 10.59 2.95
C LEU A 93 -18.81 11.64 2.86
N GLU A 94 -18.96 12.79 3.51
CA GLU A 94 -17.90 13.80 3.62
C GLU A 94 -16.70 13.29 4.41
N THR A 95 -16.92 12.62 5.55
CA THR A 95 -15.83 12.03 6.36
C THR A 95 -15.12 10.88 5.65
N MET A 96 -15.81 10.20 4.71
CA MET A 96 -15.23 9.13 3.87
C MET A 96 -14.34 9.67 2.76
N ASN A 97 -14.36 10.97 2.47
CA ASN A 97 -13.53 11.58 1.44
C ASN A 97 -12.04 11.41 1.80
N PRO A 98 -11.20 10.85 0.90
CA PRO A 98 -9.79 10.62 1.19
C PRO A 98 -8.99 11.82 1.67
N ALA A 99 -9.39 13.04 1.28
CA ALA A 99 -8.76 14.27 1.78
C ALA A 99 -8.78 14.41 3.32
N GLN A 100 -9.68 13.69 4.02
CA GLN A 100 -9.81 13.74 5.48
C GLN A 100 -8.90 12.75 6.22
N TRP A 101 -8.47 11.68 5.56
CA TRP A 101 -7.82 10.56 6.25
C TRP A 101 -6.63 9.96 5.51
N GLU A 102 -6.47 10.20 4.20
CA GLU A 102 -5.36 9.64 3.43
C GLU A 102 -4.03 10.14 4.00
N ASN A 103 -3.15 9.22 4.34
CA ASN A 103 -1.81 9.54 4.79
C ASN A 103 -0.89 9.67 3.58
N THR A 104 -0.44 10.89 3.30
CA THR A 104 0.49 11.21 2.21
C THR A 104 1.84 11.74 2.72
N ALA A 105 2.22 11.40 3.97
CA ALA A 105 3.41 11.95 4.62
C ALA A 105 4.72 11.62 3.88
N ILE A 106 4.80 10.44 3.27
CA ILE A 106 5.93 10.03 2.43
C ILE A 106 5.47 9.94 0.98
N ASN A 107 6.16 10.68 0.11
CA ASN A 107 5.98 10.61 -1.33
C ASN A 107 6.69 9.37 -1.88
N GLY A 108 5.91 8.38 -2.31
CA GLY A 108 6.42 7.13 -2.86
C GLY A 108 7.28 7.30 -4.10
N GLU A 109 7.00 8.29 -4.95
CA GLU A 109 7.74 8.51 -6.19
C GLU A 109 9.14 9.07 -5.89
N LEU A 110 9.23 10.06 -5.00
CA LEU A 110 10.52 10.56 -4.53
C LEU A 110 11.32 9.45 -3.84
N LEU A 111 10.67 8.59 -3.06
CA LEU A 111 11.33 7.47 -2.40
C LEU A 111 11.89 6.45 -3.42
N LYS A 112 11.20 6.20 -4.53
CA LYS A 112 11.71 5.36 -5.63
C LYS A 112 12.92 6.02 -6.30
N GLN A 113 12.89 7.32 -6.54
CA GLN A 113 14.02 8.07 -7.12
C GLN A 113 15.24 8.06 -6.19
N ASP A 114 15.06 8.30 -4.88
CA ASP A 114 16.12 8.18 -3.87
C ASP A 114 16.74 6.78 -3.89
N THR A 115 15.90 5.76 -4.08
CA THR A 115 16.32 4.36 -4.14
C THR A 115 17.17 4.05 -5.37
N ASP A 116 16.73 4.49 -6.55
CA ASP A 116 17.50 4.26 -7.78
C ASP A 116 18.82 5.04 -7.74
N ARG A 117 18.85 6.28 -7.24
CA ARG A 117 20.11 7.04 -7.05
C ARG A 117 21.11 6.33 -6.15
N LEU A 118 20.66 5.75 -5.04
CA LEU A 118 21.54 5.01 -4.15
C LEU A 118 22.12 3.77 -4.84
N LEU A 119 21.30 3.04 -5.61
CA LEU A 119 21.74 1.87 -6.35
C LEU A 119 22.76 2.23 -7.43
N ASP A 120 22.52 3.31 -8.20
CA ASP A 120 23.45 3.81 -9.21
C ASP A 120 24.79 4.23 -8.57
N GLY A 121 24.76 4.85 -7.39
CA GLY A 121 25.97 5.19 -6.63
C GLY A 121 26.77 3.98 -6.17
N ALA A 122 26.09 2.85 -5.90
CA ALA A 122 26.72 1.59 -5.59
C ALA A 122 27.43 0.98 -6.82
N GLU A 123 26.76 0.99 -7.98
CA GLU A 123 27.27 0.40 -9.21
C GLU A 123 28.41 1.21 -9.82
N THR A 124 28.32 2.54 -9.78
CA THR A 124 29.34 3.47 -10.31
C THR A 124 30.53 3.68 -9.37
N MET A 125 30.50 3.12 -8.16
CA MET A 125 31.49 3.32 -7.10
C MET A 125 31.76 4.80 -6.74
N SER A 126 30.81 5.69 -7.02
CA SER A 126 30.92 7.12 -6.72
C SER A 126 30.85 7.43 -5.22
N MET A 127 30.52 6.43 -4.39
CA MET A 127 30.37 6.57 -2.95
C MET A 127 31.23 5.56 -2.16
N SER A 128 31.72 6.04 -1.00
CA SER A 128 32.39 5.20 0.00
C SER A 128 31.43 4.13 0.55
N MET A 129 31.95 2.99 1.02
CA MET A 129 31.11 1.94 1.61
C MET A 129 30.43 2.39 2.91
N LEU A 130 31.08 3.28 3.68
CA LEU A 130 30.52 3.81 4.92
C LEU A 130 29.32 4.72 4.63
N ASP A 131 29.46 5.63 3.67
CA ASP A 131 28.38 6.53 3.25
C ASP A 131 27.23 5.77 2.61
N TYR A 132 27.55 4.76 1.79
CA TYR A 132 26.56 3.86 1.20
C TYR A 132 25.72 3.17 2.28
N LYS A 133 26.38 2.59 3.30
CA LYS A 133 25.68 1.93 4.42
C LYS A 133 24.80 2.90 5.19
N ARG A 134 25.31 4.10 5.50
CA ARG A 134 24.54 5.13 6.23
C ARG A 134 23.28 5.55 5.45
N GLN A 135 23.43 5.79 4.14
CA GLN A 135 22.29 6.17 3.30
C GLN A 135 21.30 5.02 3.12
N LEU A 136 21.80 3.78 3.06
CA LEU A 136 20.97 2.59 3.01
C LEU A 136 20.10 2.44 4.27
N ASP A 137 20.69 2.53 5.46
CA ASP A 137 19.95 2.41 6.73
C ASP A 137 18.84 3.47 6.82
N ALA A 138 19.13 4.70 6.40
CA ALA A 138 18.15 5.78 6.33
C ALA A 138 17.02 5.48 5.32
N LEU A 139 17.38 4.95 4.14
CA LEU A 139 16.43 4.60 3.09
C LEU A 139 15.52 3.44 3.51
N GLU A 140 16.05 2.40 4.15
CA GLU A 140 15.26 1.30 4.71
C GLU A 140 14.26 1.81 5.76
N GLY A 141 14.69 2.73 6.62
CA GLY A 141 13.82 3.40 7.58
C GLY A 141 12.65 4.14 6.92
N LYS A 142 12.91 4.86 5.82
CA LYS A 142 11.86 5.53 5.02
C LYS A 142 10.91 4.51 4.38
N TRP A 143 11.41 3.45 3.77
CA TRP A 143 10.59 2.39 3.17
C TRP A 143 9.69 1.68 4.18
N ARG A 144 10.18 1.42 5.39
CA ARG A 144 9.37 0.82 6.47
C ARG A 144 8.19 1.72 6.85
N LYS A 145 8.44 3.02 7.02
CA LYS A 145 7.38 4.01 7.31
C LYS A 145 6.40 4.12 6.14
N TYR A 146 6.90 4.11 4.91
CA TYR A 146 6.06 4.16 3.73
C TYR A 146 5.19 2.92 3.58
N ARG A 147 5.69 1.72 3.89
CA ARG A 147 4.84 0.51 3.94
C ARG A 147 3.69 0.67 4.95
N ALA A 148 3.99 1.15 6.16
CA ALA A 148 2.94 1.39 7.16
C ALA A 148 1.89 2.39 6.66
N GLN A 149 2.31 3.44 5.94
CA GLN A 149 1.40 4.37 5.26
C GLN A 149 0.55 3.68 4.18
N GLN A 150 1.14 2.83 3.33
CA GLN A 150 0.42 2.07 2.31
C GLN A 150 -0.64 1.14 2.92
N ASP A 151 -0.28 0.42 3.98
CA ASP A 151 -1.19 -0.51 4.65
C ASP A 151 -2.31 0.22 5.38
N PHE A 152 -2.01 1.35 6.02
CA PHE A 152 -3.02 2.22 6.60
C PHE A 152 -4.00 2.75 5.54
N ASN A 153 -3.51 3.27 4.41
CA ASN A 153 -4.37 3.80 3.36
C ASN A 153 -5.23 2.71 2.71
N LYS A 154 -4.68 1.51 2.49
CA LYS A 154 -5.44 0.35 2.00
C LYS A 154 -6.52 -0.06 3.00
N TRP A 155 -6.19 -0.10 4.28
CA TRP A 155 -7.14 -0.43 5.33
C TRP A 155 -8.27 0.58 5.42
N ALA A 156 -7.95 1.86 5.51
CA ALA A 156 -8.92 2.93 5.63
C ALA A 156 -9.84 2.95 4.40
N ALA A 157 -9.27 2.79 3.19
CA ALA A 157 -10.06 2.66 1.98
C ALA A 157 -11.06 1.49 2.05
N LEU A 158 -10.61 0.30 2.47
CA LEU A 158 -11.48 -0.88 2.62
C LEU A 158 -12.53 -0.68 3.72
N ARG A 159 -12.16 -0.07 4.85
CA ARG A 159 -13.08 0.20 5.96
C ARG A 159 -14.22 1.12 5.50
N HIS A 160 -13.90 2.20 4.80
CA HIS A 160 -14.90 3.09 4.23
C HIS A 160 -15.72 2.40 3.14
N TRP A 161 -15.09 1.58 2.29
CA TRP A 161 -15.78 0.80 1.27
C TRP A 161 -16.87 -0.12 1.85
N LEU A 162 -16.57 -0.81 2.95
CA LEU A 162 -17.50 -1.71 3.62
C LEU A 162 -18.74 -1.01 4.19
N ARG A 163 -18.70 0.31 4.43
CA ARG A 163 -19.85 1.10 4.94
C ARG A 163 -20.84 1.49 3.86
N ILE A 164 -20.43 1.47 2.59
CA ILE A 164 -21.23 1.95 1.46
C ILE A 164 -22.56 1.20 1.31
N PRO A 165 -22.62 -0.14 1.45
CA PRO A 165 -23.89 -0.86 1.43
C PRO A 165 -24.86 -0.41 2.54
N GLY A 166 -24.37 -0.09 3.74
CA GLY A 166 -25.17 0.47 4.82
C GLY A 166 -25.75 1.83 4.44
N ILE A 167 -24.92 2.76 3.95
CA ILE A 167 -25.35 4.09 3.49
C ILE A 167 -26.41 3.99 2.39
N ARG A 168 -26.19 3.10 1.41
CA ARG A 168 -27.15 2.87 0.33
C ARG A 168 -28.51 2.43 0.86
N ARG A 169 -28.55 1.50 1.81
CA ARG A 169 -29.81 1.05 2.44
C ARG A 169 -30.54 2.19 3.13
N ARG A 170 -29.82 3.05 3.87
CA ARG A 170 -30.41 4.24 4.52
C ARG A 170 -31.05 5.19 3.50
N ILE A 171 -30.38 5.43 2.37
CA ILE A 171 -30.93 6.22 1.26
C ILE A 171 -32.21 5.57 0.72
N GLU A 172 -32.16 4.27 0.40
CA GLU A 172 -33.29 3.53 -0.17
C GLU A 172 -34.53 3.52 0.75
N THR A 173 -34.35 3.50 2.07
CA THR A 173 -35.45 3.64 3.04
C THR A 173 -36.10 5.02 2.95
N VAL A 174 -35.30 6.08 3.00
CA VAL A 174 -35.83 7.44 2.88
C VAL A 174 -36.53 7.66 1.54
N GLU A 175 -36.01 7.09 0.44
CA GLU A 175 -36.65 7.16 -0.86
C GLU A 175 -38.01 6.46 -0.91
N LYS A 176 -38.17 5.35 -0.19
CA LYS A 176 -39.46 4.66 -0.06
C LYS A 176 -40.47 5.51 0.72
N ASP A 177 -40.03 6.14 1.82
CA ASP A 177 -40.90 6.94 2.68
C ASP A 177 -41.46 8.18 1.98
N ILE A 178 -40.69 8.76 1.05
CA ILE A 178 -41.09 9.96 0.29
C ILE A 178 -41.72 9.61 -1.07
N ARG A 179 -41.87 8.32 -1.40
CA ARG A 179 -42.37 7.86 -2.69
C ARG A 179 -43.83 8.28 -2.87
N GLY A 180 -44.10 9.01 -3.95
CA GLY A 180 -45.45 9.50 -4.26
C GLY A 180 -45.82 10.82 -3.56
N GLU A 181 -44.96 11.35 -2.68
CA GLU A 181 -45.21 12.63 -2.04
C GLU A 181 -44.75 13.81 -2.91
N THR A 182 -45.66 14.72 -3.22
CA THR A 182 -45.43 15.83 -4.16
C THR A 182 -45.15 17.17 -3.48
N SER A 183 -45.10 17.19 -2.14
CA SER A 183 -44.90 18.40 -1.35
C SER A 183 -43.57 19.10 -1.68
N ARG A 184 -43.52 20.43 -1.52
CA ARG A 184 -42.28 21.21 -1.74
C ARG A 184 -41.13 20.69 -0.87
N ARG A 185 -41.44 20.21 0.34
CA ARG A 185 -40.48 19.60 1.27
C ARG A 185 -39.94 18.28 0.71
N SER A 186 -40.81 17.39 0.22
CA SER A 186 -40.41 16.13 -0.42
C SER A 186 -39.51 16.37 -1.63
N ARG A 187 -39.85 17.30 -2.53
CA ARG A 187 -38.99 17.63 -3.70
C ARG A 187 -37.59 18.09 -3.30
N ARG A 188 -37.46 18.93 -2.27
CA ARG A 188 -36.15 19.36 -1.75
C ARG A 188 -35.36 18.19 -1.17
N LEU A 189 -36.03 17.27 -0.50
CA LEU A 189 -35.41 16.09 0.08
C LEU A 189 -34.94 15.11 -1.01
N GLN A 190 -35.74 14.88 -2.04
CA GLN A 190 -35.35 14.09 -3.23
C GLN A 190 -34.09 14.64 -3.89
N GLU A 191 -33.97 15.96 -4.02
CA GLU A 191 -32.77 16.58 -4.59
C GLU A 191 -31.52 16.35 -3.73
N ARG A 192 -31.66 16.43 -2.40
CA ARG A 192 -30.56 16.08 -1.48
C ARG A 192 -30.16 14.61 -1.57
N ILE A 193 -31.13 13.71 -1.72
CA ILE A 193 -30.87 12.29 -1.92
C ILE A 193 -30.04 12.06 -3.19
N ARG A 194 -30.47 12.62 -4.33
CA ARG A 194 -29.70 12.53 -5.59
C ARG A 194 -28.27 13.05 -5.44
N LYS A 195 -28.09 14.14 -4.69
CA LYS A 195 -26.77 14.69 -4.37
C LYS A 195 -25.95 13.70 -3.54
N ALA A 196 -26.54 13.09 -2.51
CA ALA A 196 -25.89 12.08 -1.68
C ALA A 196 -25.52 10.83 -2.48
N GLU A 197 -26.39 10.33 -3.36
CA GLU A 197 -26.09 9.21 -4.25
C GLU A 197 -24.91 9.50 -5.18
N LYS A 198 -24.90 10.69 -5.80
CA LYS A 198 -23.78 11.14 -6.63
C LYS A 198 -22.48 11.20 -5.83
N LEU A 199 -22.53 11.73 -4.61
CA LEU A 199 -21.37 11.79 -3.72
C LEU A 199 -20.90 10.39 -3.32
N MET A 200 -21.82 9.48 -3.02
CA MET A 200 -21.53 8.07 -2.72
C MET A 200 -20.79 7.40 -3.88
N GLU A 201 -21.25 7.59 -5.13
CA GLU A 201 -20.58 7.00 -6.29
C GLU A 201 -19.19 7.60 -6.55
N GLN A 202 -19.03 8.92 -6.36
CA GLN A 202 -17.73 9.57 -6.40
C GLN A 202 -16.77 9.00 -5.33
N THR A 203 -17.26 8.83 -4.11
CA THR A 203 -16.50 8.23 -3.00
C THR A 203 -16.11 6.79 -3.31
N LYS A 204 -17.02 5.96 -3.86
CA LYS A 204 -16.71 4.59 -4.31
C LYS A 204 -15.53 4.58 -5.27
N ASN A 205 -15.56 5.43 -6.30
CA ASN A 205 -14.49 5.47 -7.30
C ASN A 205 -13.15 5.88 -6.67
N LYS A 206 -13.13 6.93 -5.84
CA LYS A 206 -11.92 7.36 -5.11
C LYS A 206 -11.34 6.25 -4.22
N LEU A 207 -12.18 5.54 -3.47
CA LEU A 207 -11.74 4.44 -2.60
C LEU A 207 -11.16 3.28 -3.41
N ARG A 208 -11.79 2.94 -4.55
CA ARG A 208 -11.30 1.93 -5.48
C ARG A 208 -9.91 2.30 -6.02
N ASP A 209 -9.74 3.55 -6.43
CA ASP A 209 -8.50 4.05 -7.02
C ASP A 209 -7.35 4.05 -6.00
N ILE A 210 -7.59 4.61 -4.80
CA ILE A 210 -6.61 4.63 -3.71
C ILE A 210 -6.17 3.22 -3.33
N TYR A 211 -7.12 2.31 -3.13
CA TYR A 211 -6.79 0.94 -2.80
C TYR A 211 -5.96 0.28 -3.91
N ALA A 212 -6.34 0.51 -5.18
CA ALA A 212 -5.63 -0.05 -6.32
C ALA A 212 -4.20 0.49 -6.45
N ILE A 213 -3.99 1.81 -6.26
CA ILE A 213 -2.67 2.44 -6.29
C ILE A 213 -1.76 1.78 -5.26
N TYR A 214 -2.14 1.81 -3.98
CA TYR A 214 -1.29 1.26 -2.92
C TYR A 214 -1.15 -0.27 -2.98
N HIS A 215 -2.16 -0.99 -3.48
CA HIS A 215 -2.04 -2.43 -3.73
C HIS A 215 -1.01 -2.76 -4.81
N ARG A 216 -1.01 -2.02 -5.93
CA ARG A 216 -0.03 -2.21 -7.02
C ARG A 216 1.36 -1.76 -6.59
N GLU A 217 1.47 -0.67 -5.85
CA GLU A 217 2.75 -0.20 -5.33
C GLU A 217 3.38 -1.18 -4.34
N GLY A 218 2.59 -1.84 -3.49
CA GLY A 218 3.08 -2.93 -2.64
C GLY A 218 3.66 -4.10 -3.42
N LYS A 219 3.21 -4.31 -4.67
CA LYS A 219 3.72 -5.33 -5.61
C LYS A 219 4.85 -4.84 -6.51
N SER A 220 5.28 -3.59 -6.36
CA SER A 220 6.28 -2.97 -7.24
C SER A 220 7.68 -3.58 -7.07
N ARG A 221 8.53 -3.40 -8.08
CA ARG A 221 9.98 -3.70 -8.05
C ARG A 221 10.73 -2.97 -6.93
N PHE A 222 10.12 -1.94 -6.37
CA PHE A 222 10.64 -1.13 -5.28
C PHE A 222 10.19 -1.60 -3.90
N SER A 223 9.47 -2.73 -3.81
CA SER A 223 9.16 -3.32 -2.51
C SER A 223 10.45 -3.60 -1.72
N GLU A 224 10.40 -3.43 -0.39
CA GLU A 224 11.57 -3.61 0.49
C GLU A 224 12.31 -4.94 0.23
N CYS A 225 11.58 -6.02 -0.06
CA CYS A 225 12.17 -7.32 -0.37
C CYS A 225 12.98 -7.31 -1.68
N ASN A 226 12.46 -6.67 -2.72
CA ASN A 226 13.18 -6.51 -3.98
C ASN A 226 14.34 -5.52 -3.84
N LEU A 227 14.18 -4.48 -3.02
CA LEU A 227 15.22 -3.51 -2.70
C LEU A 227 16.41 -4.21 -2.03
N LYS A 228 16.19 -4.96 -0.94
CA LYS A 228 17.24 -5.74 -0.26
C LYS A 228 17.99 -6.68 -1.20
N ARG A 229 17.25 -7.33 -2.11
CA ARG A 229 17.84 -8.19 -3.14
C ARG A 229 18.71 -7.42 -4.12
N ARG A 230 18.24 -6.28 -4.63
CA ARG A 230 18.99 -5.42 -5.56
C ARG A 230 20.26 -4.87 -4.91
N ILE A 231 20.17 -4.44 -3.65
CA ILE A 231 21.31 -3.98 -2.85
C ILE A 231 22.34 -5.09 -2.66
N ALA A 232 21.91 -6.30 -2.26
CA ALA A 232 22.82 -7.42 -2.07
C ALA A 232 23.59 -7.76 -3.35
N VAL A 233 22.91 -7.75 -4.50
CA VAL A 233 23.54 -7.94 -5.82
C VAL A 233 24.53 -6.82 -6.13
N ALA A 234 24.20 -5.56 -5.86
CA ALA A 234 25.08 -4.42 -6.12
C ALA A 234 26.35 -4.47 -5.25
N ILE A 235 26.22 -4.79 -3.95
CA ILE A 235 27.37 -4.98 -3.04
C ILE A 235 28.24 -6.15 -3.50
N GLN A 236 27.64 -7.28 -3.89
CA GLN A 236 28.37 -8.44 -4.39
C GLN A 236 29.19 -8.09 -5.65
N ARG A 237 28.60 -7.37 -6.60
CA ARG A 237 29.29 -6.88 -7.81
C ARG A 237 30.49 -6.00 -7.46
N LYS A 238 30.33 -5.05 -6.53
CA LYS A 238 31.42 -4.17 -6.05
C LYS A 238 32.56 -4.96 -5.42
N ASN A 239 32.24 -5.92 -4.54
CA ASN A 239 33.24 -6.80 -3.91
C ASN A 239 33.98 -7.65 -4.94
N THR A 240 33.27 -8.15 -5.96
CA THR A 240 33.88 -8.96 -7.04
C THR A 240 34.84 -8.11 -7.88
N HIS A 241 34.47 -6.86 -8.19
CA HIS A 241 35.34 -5.93 -8.92
C HIS A 241 36.60 -5.57 -8.12
N LEU A 242 36.46 -5.30 -6.82
CA LEU A 242 37.61 -5.05 -5.93
C LEU A 242 38.55 -6.26 -5.89
N GLN A 243 38.01 -7.48 -5.76
CA GLN A 243 38.84 -8.70 -5.79
C GLN A 243 39.57 -8.89 -7.13
N LYS A 244 38.94 -8.57 -8.27
CA LYS A 244 39.58 -8.62 -9.59
C LYS A 244 40.71 -7.58 -9.70
N SER A 245 40.48 -6.36 -9.24
CA SER A 245 41.50 -5.29 -9.22
C SER A 245 42.71 -5.67 -8.35
N VAL A 246 42.47 -6.20 -7.15
CA VAL A 246 43.55 -6.66 -6.24
C VAL A 246 44.35 -7.81 -6.85
N ARG A 247 43.70 -8.76 -7.54
CA ARG A 247 44.40 -9.84 -8.26
C ARG A 247 45.26 -9.33 -9.41
N GLN A 248 44.79 -8.31 -10.13
CA GLN A 248 45.55 -7.68 -11.21
C GLN A 248 46.78 -6.93 -10.66
N THR A 249 46.64 -6.17 -9.58
CA THR A 249 47.79 -5.47 -8.96
C THR A 249 48.81 -6.44 -8.38
N THR A 250 48.38 -7.55 -7.74
CA THR A 250 49.31 -8.60 -7.28
C THR A 250 50.00 -9.34 -8.43
N ALA A 251 49.30 -9.61 -9.54
CA ALA A 251 49.91 -10.19 -10.73
C ALA A 251 50.95 -9.24 -11.36
N PHE A 252 50.65 -7.94 -11.44
CA PHE A 252 51.60 -6.92 -11.90
C PHE A 252 52.82 -6.81 -11.00
N HIS A 253 52.63 -6.85 -9.68
CA HIS A 253 53.72 -6.78 -8.70
C HIS A 253 54.62 -8.02 -8.76
N LYS A 254 54.05 -9.22 -8.93
CA LYS A 254 54.81 -10.46 -9.15
C LYS A 254 55.57 -10.43 -10.47
N PHE A 255 54.97 -9.93 -11.55
CA PHE A 255 55.64 -9.78 -12.83
C PHE A 255 56.83 -8.81 -12.75
N LYS A 256 56.65 -7.67 -12.08
CA LYS A 256 57.71 -6.67 -11.84
C LYS A 256 58.86 -7.21 -10.99
N GLN A 257 58.57 -8.01 -9.95
CA GLN A 257 59.61 -8.68 -9.16
C GLN A 257 60.36 -9.75 -9.95
N GLN A 258 59.69 -10.48 -10.86
CA GLN A 258 60.34 -11.48 -11.72
C GLN A 258 61.23 -10.83 -12.80
N THR A 259 60.84 -9.70 -13.38
CA THR A 259 61.68 -8.97 -14.35
C THR A 259 62.89 -8.32 -13.70
N ILE A 260 62.74 -7.73 -12.50
CA ILE A 260 63.87 -7.17 -11.73
C ILE A 260 64.83 -8.29 -11.27
N GLY A 261 64.31 -9.43 -10.79
CA GLY A 261 65.14 -10.58 -10.39
C GLY A 261 65.91 -11.24 -11.55
N LYS A 262 65.38 -11.21 -12.77
CA LYS A 262 66.07 -11.70 -13.98
C LYS A 262 67.12 -10.70 -14.50
N ALA A 263 66.90 -9.39 -14.35
CA ALA A 263 67.89 -8.37 -14.70
C ALA A 263 69.13 -8.45 -13.78
N PHE A 264 68.94 -8.71 -12.48
CA PHE A 264 70.04 -8.81 -11.52
C PHE A 264 70.91 -10.07 -11.68
N ARG A 265 70.37 -11.16 -12.25
CA ARG A 265 71.15 -12.39 -12.53
C ARG A 265 71.98 -12.33 -13.81
N ARG A 266 71.74 -11.36 -14.71
CA ARG A 266 72.54 -11.16 -15.93
C ARG A 266 73.72 -10.19 -15.75
N GLY A 267 73.87 -9.58 -14.58
CA GLY A 267 74.96 -8.63 -14.28
C GLY A 267 76.16 -9.22 -13.53
N LYS A 268 76.24 -10.54 -13.32
CA LYS A 268 77.39 -11.23 -12.72
C LYS A 268 77.92 -12.30 -13.66
N SER A 269 78.51 -11.87 -14.77
CA SER A 269 79.43 -12.68 -15.57
C SER A 269 80.25 -11.73 -16.39
N TYR A 270 81.30 -11.19 -15.77
CA TYR A 270 82.60 -10.86 -16.37
C TYR A 270 83.61 -10.86 -15.22
#